data_AF-A0A8J2VG34-F1
#
_entry.id   AF-A0A8J2VG34-F1
#
_cell.length_a   1.000
_cell.length_b   1.000
_cell.length_c   1.000
_cell.angle_alpha   90.00
_cell.angle_beta   90.00
_cell.angle_gamma   90.00
#
_symmetry.space_group_name_H-M   'P 1'
#
loop_
_entity.id
_entity.type
_entity.pdbx_description
1 polymer ?
#
loop_
_entity_poly.entity_id
_entity_poly.type
_entity_poly.pdbx_seq_one_letter_code
_entity_poly.pdbx_strand_id
1 'polypeptide(L)' 'MTTMVLTSTDEKCIYCDGDGYVQLLLGGSETCSCCQGTGRQTNEAK' A
#
# COMPACT_ATOMS: atom_id res chain seq x y z
N MET A 1 1.20 -32.98 -6.21
CA MET A 1 -0.02 -32.16 -6.35
C MET A 1 0.27 -30.88 -5.57
N THR A 2 0.80 -29.87 -6.25
CA THR A 2 1.30 -28.64 -5.60
C THR A 2 0.12 -27.71 -5.34
N THR A 3 -0.24 -27.55 -4.08
CA THR A 3 -1.36 -26.71 -3.65
C THR A 3 -1.00 -25.24 -3.86
N MET A 4 -1.82 -24.49 -4.60
CA MET A 4 -1.66 -23.05 -4.77
C MET A 4 -2.07 -22.36 -3.46
N VAL A 5 -1.13 -21.65 -2.84
CA VAL A 5 -1.39 -20.82 -1.67
C VAL A 5 -2.16 -19.59 -2.17
N LEU A 6 -3.45 -19.49 -1.85
CA LEU A 6 -4.21 -18.25 -1.93
C LEU A 6 -3.69 -17.34 -0.83
N THR A 7 -2.55 -16.69 -1.06
CA THR A 7 -2.19 -15.51 -0.28
C THR A 7 -3.25 -14.48 -0.66
N SER A 8 -4.21 -14.23 0.22
CA SER A 8 -5.04 -13.02 0.14
C SER A 8 -4.04 -11.89 0.10
N THR A 9 -3.78 -11.38 -1.09
CA THR A 9 -2.81 -10.33 -1.32
C THR A 9 -3.37 -9.14 -0.58
N ASP A 10 -2.77 -8.89 0.57
CA ASP A 10 -2.71 -7.59 1.18
C ASP A 10 -1.94 -6.73 0.15
N GLU A 11 -2.66 -6.37 -0.91
CA GLU A 11 -2.11 -5.72 -2.10
C GLU A 11 -1.43 -4.47 -1.60
N LYS A 12 -0.15 -4.30 -1.94
CA LYS A 12 0.57 -3.10 -1.56
C LYS A 12 -0.18 -1.89 -2.11
N CYS A 13 -0.19 -0.80 -1.34
CA CYS A 13 -0.74 0.45 -1.84
C CYS A 13 0.05 0.89 -3.08
N ILE A 14 -0.63 1.03 -4.22
CA ILE A 14 0.01 1.37 -5.51
C ILE A 14 0.70 2.73 -5.52
N TYR A 15 0.36 3.61 -4.57
CA TYR A 15 0.88 4.97 -4.50
C TYR A 15 2.17 5.08 -3.69
N CYS A 16 2.33 4.21 -2.68
CA CYS A 16 3.52 4.21 -1.81
C CYS A 16 4.27 2.88 -1.83
N ASP A 17 3.93 1.96 -2.74
CA ASP A 17 4.53 0.61 -2.89
C ASP A 17 4.64 -0.23 -1.60
N GLY A 18 3.78 0.06 -0.61
CA GLY A 18 3.80 -0.60 0.68
C GLY A 18 4.47 0.17 1.82
N ASP A 19 5.11 1.31 1.55
CA ASP A 19 5.83 2.07 2.57
C ASP A 19 4.91 2.81 3.54
N GLY A 20 3.70 3.17 3.09
CA GLY A 20 2.74 3.94 3.89
C GLY A 20 3.01 5.45 3.91
N TYR A 21 4.08 5.92 3.29
CA TYR A 21 4.41 7.33 3.13
C TYR A 21 4.91 7.61 1.72
N VAL A 22 4.90 8.86 1.30
CA VAL A 22 5.45 9.30 0.02
C VAL A 22 6.50 10.38 0.24
N GLN A 23 7.54 10.37 -0.60
CA GLN A 23 8.59 11.36 -0.53
C GLN A 23 8.13 12.66 -1.19
N LEU A 24 8.27 13.78 -0.49
CA LEU A 24 7.95 15.11 -1.01
C LEU A 24 9.09 15.65 -1.87
N LEU A 25 8.73 16.38 -2.93
CA LEU A 25 9.67 17.03 -3.85
C LEU A 25 10.63 18.02 -3.15
N LEU A 26 10.14 18.71 -2.12
CA LEU A 26 10.92 19.67 -1.33
C LEU A 26 11.73 18.99 -0.21
N GLY A 27 11.70 17.66 -0.15
CA GLY A 27 12.29 16.87 0.93
C GLY A 27 11.30 16.58 2.06
N GLY A 28 11.54 15.47 2.76
CA GLY A 28 10.66 14.92 3.78
C GLY A 28 9.67 13.90 3.23
N SER A 29 8.90 13.29 4.13
CA SER A 29 7.87 12.31 3.81
C SER A 29 6.54 12.74 4.41
N GLU A 30 5.46 12.56 3.66
CA GLU A 30 4.11 12.67 4.22
C GLU A 30 3.45 11.29 4.27
N THR A 31 2.52 11.12 5.21
CA THR A 31 1.71 9.89 5.29
C THR A 31 0.90 9.73 4.01
N CYS A 32 0.98 8.55 3.40
CA CYS A 32 0.26 8.26 2.16
C CYS A 32 -1.24 8.39 2.41
N SER A 33 -1.89 9.34 1.72
CA SER A 33 -3.31 9.65 1.94
C SER A 33 -4.24 8.54 1.44
N CYS A 34 -3.79 7.72 0.48
CA CYS A 34 -4.58 6.61 -0.05
C CYS A 34 -4.76 5.48 0.97
N CYS A 35 -3.68 5.09 1.65
CA CYS A 35 -3.71 3.98 2.61
C CYS A 35 -3.66 4.46 4.07
N GLN A 36 -3.66 5.77 4.32
CA GLN A 36 -3.58 6.39 5.64
C GLN A 36 -2.41 5.86 6.50
N GLY A 37 -1.25 5.62 5.87
CA GLY A 37 -0.08 5.10 6.58
C GLY A 37 0.00 3.58 6.73
N THR A 38 -1.01 2.82 6.29
CA THR A 38 -1.01 1.35 6.45
C THR A 38 -0.09 0.62 5.47
N GLY A 39 0.27 1.25 4.35
CA GLY A 39 1.00 0.59 3.25
C GLY A 39 0.15 -0.40 2.44
N ARG A 40 -1.15 -0.51 2.75
CA ARG A 40 -2.02 -1.54 2.19
C ARG A 40 -3.09 -0.91 1.32
N GLN A 41 -3.43 -1.58 0.25
CA GLN A 41 -4.57 -1.22 -0.57
C GLN A 41 -5.83 -1.50 0.26
N THR A 42 -6.48 -0.44 0.73
CA THR A 42 -7.80 -0.58 1.31
C THR A 42 -8.73 -0.83 0.13
N ASN A 43 -9.40 -1.99 0.12
CA ASN A 43 -10.45 -2.31 -0.85
C ASN A 43 -11.72 -1.46 -0.61
N GLU A 44 -11.54 -0.17 -0.32
CA GLU A 44 -12.60 0.83 -0.32
C GLU A 44 -12.85 1.22 -1.78
N ALA A 45 -13.39 0.25 -2.54
CA ALA A 45 -14.10 0.51 -3.77
C ALA A 45 -15.22 1.50 -3.43
N LYS A 46 -15.03 2.76 -3.82
CA LYS A 46 -16.03 3.81 -3.70
C LYS A 46 -16.53 4.20 -5.09
#